data_AF-A0A847SNT0-F1
#
_entry.id   AF-A0A847SNT0-F1
#
_cell.length_a   1.000
_cell.length_b   1.000
_cell.length_c   1.000
_cell.angle_alpha   90.00
_cell.angle_beta   90.00
_cell.angle_gamma   90.00
#
_symmetry.space_group_name_H-M   'P 1'
#
loop_
_entity.id
_entity.type
_entity.pdbx_description
1 polymer ?
#
loop_
_entity_poly.entity_id
_entity_poly.type
_entity_poly.pdbx_seq_one_letter_code
_entity_poly.pdbx_strand_id
1 'polypeptide(L)'
;MKTMFFFCFVCILSFLTCTVFAQEETDGRTWGLFADQSRYIYGDTAFVRASADTRQAPIDTLYTGDEIAITDITDKVLNLRGMKLPWIKIKYKKEGQDKEGFLWQGIISLAPMRRGELKLVAGMERRVDTILVYDDGSKNPGKQFLVKIKAVQGGKVIATNSFRMMDDEAANFAEPKVMSGLGLSNVQYIMVLSFGGEACGIPTNYHYFAWLNDGRLVALPERMCVGDAGAYYHDESFIFPVEKGGEPDTIIWHVEEEEATDKDDKDGNPVMKTNINVSSKYAWDGVNGTFKKIGKWRS
;
A
#
# COMPACT_ATOMS: atom_id res chain seq x y z
N MET A 1 -41.56 1.13 -53.46
CA MET A 1 -41.92 1.12 -52.01
C MET A 1 -41.53 -0.18 -51.29
N LYS A 2 -41.62 -1.37 -51.89
CA LYS A 2 -41.25 -2.64 -51.21
C LYS A 2 -39.73 -2.86 -51.00
N THR A 3 -38.88 -2.31 -51.88
CA THR A 3 -37.41 -2.41 -51.78
C THR A 3 -36.80 -1.48 -50.71
N MET A 4 -37.49 -0.39 -50.35
CA MET A 4 -37.03 0.56 -49.33
C MET A 4 -37.25 0.04 -47.90
N PHE A 5 -38.26 -0.80 -47.70
CA PHE A 5 -38.52 -1.45 -46.41
C PHE A 5 -37.49 -2.53 -46.07
N PHE A 6 -36.95 -3.23 -47.07
CA PHE A 6 -35.96 -4.28 -46.86
C PHE A 6 -34.60 -3.70 -46.42
N PHE A 7 -34.20 -2.54 -46.96
CA PHE A 7 -32.95 -1.88 -46.58
C PHE A 7 -32.99 -1.26 -45.18
N CYS A 8 -34.16 -0.73 -44.75
CA CYS A 8 -34.34 -0.29 -43.36
C CYS A 8 -34.30 -1.44 -42.36
N PHE A 9 -34.81 -2.63 -42.71
CA PHE A 9 -34.82 -3.78 -41.80
C PHE A 9 -33.42 -4.38 -41.59
N VAL A 10 -32.57 -4.38 -42.62
CA VAL A 10 -31.17 -4.84 -42.51
C VAL A 10 -30.31 -3.88 -41.69
N CYS A 11 -30.49 -2.55 -41.82
CA CYS A 11 -29.77 -1.59 -40.99
C CYS A 11 -30.14 -1.69 -39.50
N ILE A 12 -31.40 -2.00 -39.16
CA ILE A 12 -31.84 -2.14 -37.76
C ILE A 12 -31.31 -3.44 -37.13
N LEU A 13 -31.13 -4.52 -37.90
CA LEU A 13 -30.53 -5.76 -37.40
C LEU A 13 -29.02 -5.64 -37.12
N SER A 14 -28.30 -4.79 -37.87
CA SER A 14 -26.87 -4.53 -37.67
C SER A 14 -26.53 -3.76 -36.39
N PHE A 15 -27.51 -3.05 -35.81
CA PHE A 15 -27.34 -2.34 -34.52
C PHE A 15 -27.56 -3.24 -33.30
N LEU A 16 -28.10 -4.45 -33.47
CA LEU A 16 -28.38 -5.38 -32.37
C LEU A 16 -27.19 -6.29 -31.99
N THR A 17 -26.07 -6.24 -32.72
CA THR A 17 -24.89 -7.08 -32.45
C THR A 17 -23.68 -6.32 -31.90
N CYS A 18 -23.78 -5.01 -31.68
CA CYS A 18 -22.82 -4.29 -30.83
C CYS A 18 -23.07 -4.64 -29.36
N THR A 19 -22.69 -5.86 -28.97
CA THR A 19 -22.35 -6.13 -27.58
C THR A 19 -21.10 -5.31 -27.30
N VAL A 20 -21.31 -4.12 -26.73
CA VAL A 20 -20.27 -3.38 -26.05
C VAL A 20 -19.80 -4.32 -24.94
N PHE A 21 -18.69 -5.02 -25.16
CA PHE A 21 -17.93 -5.58 -24.05
C PHE A 21 -17.42 -4.36 -23.27
N ALA A 22 -18.21 -3.90 -22.31
CA ALA A 22 -17.69 -3.07 -21.25
C ALA A 22 -16.61 -3.93 -20.59
N GLN A 23 -15.34 -3.62 -20.87
CA GLN A 23 -14.24 -4.21 -20.12
C GLN A 23 -14.54 -3.92 -18.66
N GLU A 24 -14.78 -4.98 -17.91
CA GLU A 24 -15.21 -4.86 -16.53
C GLU A 24 -14.02 -4.27 -15.76
N GLU A 25 -14.03 -2.96 -15.53
CA GLU A 25 -12.92 -2.22 -14.92
C GLU A 25 -12.47 -2.91 -13.62
N THR A 26 -11.24 -3.41 -13.63
CA THR A 26 -10.58 -3.91 -12.42
C THR A 26 -10.38 -2.75 -11.45
N ASP A 27 -10.28 -2.99 -10.14
CA ASP A 27 -9.58 -1.99 -9.33
C ASP A 27 -8.15 -1.98 -9.90
N GLY A 28 -7.78 -0.99 -10.72
CA GLY A 28 -6.52 -0.93 -11.48
C GLY A 28 -5.25 -0.86 -10.63
N ARG A 29 -5.37 -1.17 -9.34
CA ARG A 29 -4.33 -1.14 -8.32
C ARG A 29 -3.80 -2.56 -8.13
N THR A 30 -2.68 -2.85 -8.77
CA THR A 30 -1.95 -4.11 -8.52
C THR A 30 -0.94 -3.98 -7.37
N TRP A 31 -0.78 -2.81 -6.74
CA TRP A 31 0.18 -2.60 -5.65
C TRP A 31 1.62 -2.97 -6.05
N GLY A 32 2.02 -2.60 -7.27
CA GLY A 32 3.34 -2.94 -7.82
C GLY A 32 3.55 -4.44 -8.00
N LEU A 33 2.50 -5.18 -8.39
CA LEU A 33 2.59 -6.60 -8.69
C LEU A 33 3.10 -6.83 -10.11
N PHE A 34 4.17 -7.62 -10.22
CA PHE A 34 4.70 -8.06 -11.50
C PHE A 34 4.96 -9.57 -11.46
N ALA A 35 4.98 -10.20 -12.64
CA ALA A 35 5.45 -11.58 -12.77
C ALA A 35 6.91 -11.70 -12.30
N ASP A 36 7.31 -12.91 -11.95
CA ASP A 36 8.63 -13.28 -11.42
C ASP A 36 8.97 -12.68 -10.04
N GLN A 37 8.01 -12.03 -9.39
CA GLN A 37 8.17 -11.59 -8.02
C GLN A 37 7.72 -12.65 -7.01
N SER A 38 8.42 -12.69 -5.87
CA SER A 38 8.00 -13.49 -4.72
C SER A 38 7.06 -12.69 -3.80
N ARG A 39 6.11 -13.40 -3.18
CA ARG A 39 5.19 -12.86 -2.18
C ARG A 39 4.96 -13.87 -1.06
N TYR A 40 4.43 -13.38 0.06
CA TYR A 40 3.90 -14.23 1.10
C TYR A 40 2.39 -14.36 0.98
N ILE A 41 1.84 -15.48 1.42
CA ILE A 41 0.41 -15.59 1.67
C ILE A 41 0.04 -14.65 2.82
N TYR A 42 -0.90 -13.74 2.57
CA TYR A 42 -1.46 -12.83 3.55
C TYR A 42 -2.69 -13.41 4.26
N GLY A 43 -3.57 -14.10 3.53
CA GLY A 43 -4.75 -14.74 4.12
C GLY A 43 -4.37 -15.77 5.18
N ASP A 44 -5.21 -15.93 6.21
CA ASP A 44 -4.99 -16.97 7.24
C ASP A 44 -4.88 -18.35 6.59
N THR A 45 -5.77 -18.58 5.62
CA THR A 45 -5.79 -19.74 4.73
C THR A 45 -5.92 -19.27 3.29
N ALA A 46 -5.12 -19.84 2.40
CA ALA A 46 -5.15 -19.60 0.97
C ALA A 46 -5.44 -20.91 0.23
N PHE A 47 -6.61 -20.97 -0.40
CA PHE A 47 -7.05 -22.10 -1.19
C PHE A 47 -6.51 -22.01 -2.61
N VAL A 48 -5.52 -22.87 -2.94
CA VAL A 48 -4.95 -22.95 -4.29
C VAL A 48 -5.95 -23.63 -5.21
N ARG A 49 -6.25 -23.01 -6.35
CA ARG A 49 -7.21 -23.50 -7.35
C ARG A 49 -6.52 -24.02 -8.59
N ALA A 50 -7.14 -24.97 -9.28
CA ALA A 50 -6.68 -25.47 -10.59
C ALA A 50 -6.92 -24.47 -11.73
N SER A 51 -7.89 -23.57 -11.57
CA SER A 51 -8.23 -22.51 -12.52
C SER A 51 -8.45 -21.19 -11.78
N ALA A 52 -8.40 -20.08 -12.52
CA ALA A 52 -8.71 -18.73 -12.03
C ALA A 52 -10.23 -18.52 -11.80
N ASP A 53 -10.83 -19.35 -10.95
CA ASP A 53 -12.21 -19.26 -10.49
C ASP A 53 -12.43 -20.05 -9.18
N THR A 54 -13.62 -19.92 -8.58
CA THR A 54 -14.02 -20.62 -7.34
C THR A 54 -14.94 -21.83 -7.57
N ARG A 55 -15.19 -22.24 -8.82
CA ARG A 55 -16.22 -23.25 -9.15
C ARG A 55 -15.81 -24.66 -8.75
N GLN A 56 -14.51 -24.95 -8.81
CA GLN A 56 -13.95 -26.26 -8.43
C GLN A 56 -13.43 -26.22 -6.99
N ALA A 57 -13.40 -27.39 -6.33
CA ALA A 57 -12.75 -27.52 -5.02
C ALA A 57 -11.25 -27.10 -5.10
N PRO A 58 -10.68 -26.56 -4.01
CA PRO A 58 -9.25 -26.29 -3.95
C PRO A 58 -8.42 -27.56 -4.20
N ILE A 59 -7.31 -27.42 -4.93
CA ILE A 59 -6.35 -28.50 -5.16
C ILE A 59 -5.25 -28.54 -4.10
N ASP A 60 -5.06 -27.43 -3.38
CA ASP A 60 -4.12 -27.36 -2.27
C ASP A 60 -4.51 -26.22 -1.31
N THR A 61 -3.80 -26.14 -0.19
CA THR A 61 -3.94 -25.10 0.83
C THR A 61 -2.58 -24.63 1.32
N LEU A 62 -2.43 -23.31 1.37
CA LEU A 62 -1.31 -22.58 1.95
C LEU A 62 -1.78 -21.73 3.13
N TYR A 63 -0.87 -21.34 4.00
CA TYR A 63 -1.15 -20.56 5.22
C TYR A 63 -0.37 -19.25 5.24
N THR A 64 -0.78 -18.32 6.10
CA THR A 64 -0.09 -17.03 6.26
C THR A 64 1.42 -17.19 6.40
N GLY A 65 2.18 -16.45 5.59
CA GLY A 65 3.64 -16.46 5.60
C GLY A 65 4.27 -17.53 4.70
N ASP A 66 3.50 -18.44 4.11
CA ASP A 66 3.99 -19.32 3.04
C ASP A 66 4.47 -18.49 1.87
N GLU A 67 5.59 -18.91 1.27
CA GLU A 67 6.22 -18.19 0.16
C GLU A 67 5.75 -18.75 -1.19
N ILE A 68 5.43 -17.83 -2.08
CA ILE A 68 5.00 -18.12 -3.45
C ILE A 68 5.81 -17.26 -4.42
N ALA A 69 5.98 -17.75 -5.64
CA ALA A 69 6.44 -16.98 -6.78
C ALA A 69 5.26 -16.73 -7.73
N ILE A 70 5.09 -15.50 -8.18
CA ILE A 70 4.06 -15.13 -9.15
C ILE A 70 4.60 -15.41 -10.54
N THR A 71 3.89 -16.21 -11.33
CA THR A 71 4.31 -16.55 -12.69
C THR A 71 3.50 -15.83 -13.75
N ASP A 72 2.27 -15.42 -13.41
CA ASP A 72 1.39 -14.70 -14.34
C ASP A 72 0.28 -13.95 -13.60
N ILE A 73 -0.25 -12.90 -14.22
CA ILE A 73 -1.41 -12.12 -13.74
C ILE A 73 -2.50 -12.23 -14.81
N THR A 74 -3.63 -12.82 -14.46
CA THR A 74 -4.70 -13.10 -15.43
C THR A 74 -5.66 -11.91 -15.57
N ASP A 75 -6.39 -11.88 -16.69
CA ASP A 75 -7.50 -10.94 -16.93
C ASP A 75 -8.78 -11.29 -16.15
N LYS A 76 -8.86 -12.52 -15.61
CA LYS A 76 -9.98 -12.96 -14.79
C LYS A 76 -9.93 -12.30 -13.42
N VAL A 77 -11.02 -11.67 -13.05
CA VAL A 77 -11.17 -10.97 -11.76
C VAL A 77 -12.20 -11.63 -10.86
N LEU A 78 -12.04 -11.39 -9.56
CA LEU A 78 -13.01 -11.73 -8.54
C LEU A 78 -13.24 -10.50 -7.65
N ASN A 79 -14.51 -10.18 -7.42
CA ASN A 79 -14.89 -9.16 -6.43
C ASN A 79 -15.05 -9.83 -5.06
N LEU A 80 -14.19 -9.48 -4.12
CA LEU A 80 -14.19 -9.98 -2.76
C LEU A 80 -13.63 -8.92 -1.81
N ARG A 81 -14.16 -8.82 -0.58
CA ARG A 81 -13.72 -7.84 0.44
C ARG A 81 -13.78 -6.38 -0.05
N GLY A 82 -14.75 -6.08 -0.92
CA GLY A 82 -14.93 -4.77 -1.52
C GLY A 82 -13.90 -4.43 -2.60
N MET A 83 -13.05 -5.38 -3.00
CA MET A 83 -11.99 -5.19 -3.99
C MET A 83 -12.21 -6.13 -5.18
N LYS A 84 -12.05 -5.59 -6.38
CA LYS A 84 -12.13 -6.32 -7.64
C LYS A 84 -10.74 -6.51 -8.22
N LEU A 85 -10.14 -7.65 -7.89
CA LEU A 85 -8.72 -7.93 -8.18
C LEU A 85 -8.58 -9.18 -9.07
N PRO A 86 -7.48 -9.28 -9.84
CA PRO A 86 -7.22 -10.42 -10.69
C PRO A 86 -6.90 -11.69 -9.91
N TRP A 87 -7.08 -12.81 -10.59
CA TRP A 87 -6.40 -14.06 -10.25
C TRP A 87 -4.97 -14.01 -10.74
N ILE A 88 -4.09 -14.62 -9.96
CA ILE A 88 -2.67 -14.75 -10.25
C ILE A 88 -2.31 -16.23 -10.36
N LYS A 89 -1.45 -16.56 -11.31
CA LYS A 89 -0.83 -17.88 -11.38
C LYS A 89 0.41 -17.87 -10.50
N ILE A 90 0.55 -18.90 -9.68
CA ILE A 90 1.62 -19.01 -8.71
C ILE A 90 2.37 -20.34 -8.85
N LYS A 91 3.65 -20.31 -8.45
CA LYS A 91 4.47 -21.47 -8.17
C LYS A 91 4.86 -21.47 -6.69
N TYR A 92 4.88 -22.62 -6.06
CA TYR A 92 5.20 -22.76 -4.64
C TYR A 92 5.81 -24.13 -4.35
N LYS A 93 6.47 -24.26 -3.19
CA LYS A 93 7.01 -25.54 -2.71
C LYS A 93 6.16 -26.08 -1.58
N LYS A 94 5.80 -27.36 -1.66
CA LYS A 94 5.14 -28.08 -0.56
C LYS A 94 5.74 -29.48 -0.46
N GLU A 95 6.18 -29.84 0.74
CA GLU A 95 6.81 -31.16 0.99
C GLU A 95 7.98 -31.46 0.04
N GLY A 96 8.75 -30.41 -0.33
CA GLY A 96 9.89 -30.53 -1.24
C GLY A 96 9.54 -30.60 -2.73
N GLN A 97 8.25 -30.61 -3.10
CA GLN A 97 7.79 -30.65 -4.49
C GLN A 97 7.38 -29.26 -4.97
N ASP A 98 7.75 -28.94 -6.21
CA ASP A 98 7.26 -27.77 -6.92
C ASP A 98 5.80 -28.01 -7.34
N LYS A 99 4.93 -27.08 -6.99
CA LYS A 99 3.51 -27.09 -7.34
C LYS A 99 3.11 -25.75 -7.96
N GLU A 100 2.03 -25.77 -8.72
CA GLU A 100 1.44 -24.60 -9.36
C GLU A 100 -0.06 -24.53 -9.10
N GLY A 101 -0.62 -23.34 -9.28
CA GLY A 101 -2.06 -23.12 -9.25
C GLY A 101 -2.41 -21.64 -9.30
N PHE A 102 -3.65 -21.33 -8.95
CA PHE A 102 -4.18 -19.97 -8.98
C PHE A 102 -4.62 -19.51 -7.59
N LEU A 103 -4.35 -18.25 -7.30
CA LEU A 103 -4.83 -17.53 -6.12
C LEU A 103 -5.47 -16.21 -6.55
N TRP A 104 -6.38 -15.68 -5.74
CA TRP A 104 -6.88 -14.33 -5.91
C TRP A 104 -5.86 -13.33 -5.33
N GLN A 105 -5.54 -12.24 -6.02
CA GLN A 105 -4.49 -11.31 -5.58
C GLN A 105 -4.70 -10.77 -4.15
N GLY A 106 -5.94 -10.55 -3.71
CA GLY A 106 -6.20 -9.96 -2.39
C GLY A 106 -5.88 -10.86 -1.17
N ILE A 107 -5.33 -12.07 -1.37
CA ILE A 107 -4.87 -12.95 -0.28
C ILE A 107 -3.34 -13.09 -0.21
N ILE A 108 -2.59 -12.35 -1.03
CA ILE A 108 -1.13 -12.30 -0.97
C ILE A 108 -0.65 -10.97 -0.38
N SER A 109 0.58 -10.94 0.11
CA SER A 109 1.19 -9.75 0.68
C SER A 109 1.43 -8.68 -0.38
N LEU A 110 1.42 -7.41 0.02
CA LEU A 110 1.81 -6.26 -0.82
C LEU A 110 3.25 -6.39 -1.31
N ALA A 111 4.16 -6.73 -0.40
CA ALA A 111 5.57 -6.96 -0.71
C ALA A 111 6.22 -7.90 0.33
N PRO A 112 7.31 -8.60 -0.03
CA PRO A 112 8.01 -9.47 0.90
C PRO A 112 8.86 -8.64 1.89
N MET A 113 8.60 -8.79 3.19
CA MET A 113 9.39 -8.19 4.27
C MET A 113 9.84 -9.25 5.27
N ARG A 114 11.14 -9.30 5.57
CA ARG A 114 11.69 -10.23 6.57
C ARG A 114 12.94 -9.73 7.27
N ARG A 115 13.16 -10.23 8.49
CA ARG A 115 14.41 -10.11 9.24
C ARG A 115 14.70 -11.43 9.95
N GLY A 116 15.65 -12.20 9.42
CA GLY A 116 15.84 -13.59 9.85
C GLY A 116 14.56 -14.40 9.62
N GLU A 117 14.10 -15.11 10.66
CA GLU A 117 12.87 -15.93 10.64
C GLU A 117 11.58 -15.12 10.80
N LEU A 118 11.66 -13.85 11.18
CA LEU A 118 10.50 -12.99 11.31
C LEU A 118 10.09 -12.48 9.91
N LYS A 119 8.90 -12.87 9.45
CA LYS A 119 8.26 -12.33 8.25
C LYS A 119 7.21 -11.31 8.66
N LEU A 120 7.14 -10.21 7.92
CA LEU A 120 6.09 -9.22 8.05
C LEU A 120 5.22 -9.28 6.81
N VAL A 121 3.97 -9.67 7.02
CA VAL A 121 3.04 -9.96 5.95
C VAL A 121 1.97 -8.88 5.97
N ALA A 122 2.16 -7.84 5.16
CA ALA A 122 1.21 -6.76 4.97
C ALA A 122 0.30 -7.05 3.77
N GLY A 123 -1.02 -6.84 3.91
CA GLY A 123 -2.00 -7.06 2.85
C GLY A 123 -3.19 -6.12 2.97
N MET A 124 -3.90 -5.91 1.85
CA MET A 124 -5.19 -5.23 1.87
C MET A 124 -6.26 -6.16 2.44
N GLU A 125 -6.74 -5.86 3.65
CA GLU A 125 -7.75 -6.67 4.31
C GLU A 125 -9.11 -6.53 3.61
N ARG A 126 -9.48 -5.29 3.31
CA ARG A 126 -10.74 -4.92 2.64
C ARG A 126 -10.73 -3.46 2.24
N ARG A 127 -11.60 -3.13 1.29
CA ARG A 127 -12.03 -1.76 1.01
C ARG A 127 -13.32 -1.46 1.78
N VAL A 128 -13.42 -0.27 2.35
CA VAL A 128 -14.59 0.20 3.09
C VAL A 128 -14.98 1.59 2.60
N ASP A 129 -16.28 1.85 2.54
CA ASP A 129 -16.79 3.19 2.31
C ASP A 129 -16.52 4.07 3.53
N THR A 130 -16.28 5.35 3.28
CA THR A 130 -16.05 6.37 4.31
C THR A 130 -16.69 7.70 3.88
N ILE A 131 -16.74 8.66 4.81
CA ILE A 131 -17.13 10.03 4.53
C ILE A 131 -15.91 10.93 4.73
N LEU A 132 -15.50 11.61 3.66
CA LEU A 132 -14.44 12.61 3.69
C LEU A 132 -15.03 13.93 4.15
N VAL A 133 -14.42 14.53 5.16
CA VAL A 133 -14.80 15.85 5.67
C VAL A 133 -13.68 16.81 5.31
N TYR A 134 -13.99 17.84 4.54
CA TYR A 134 -13.03 18.87 4.14
C TYR A 134 -13.05 20.05 5.13
N ASP A 135 -12.08 20.94 5.02
CA ASP A 135 -11.92 22.09 5.93
C ASP A 135 -13.12 23.04 5.92
N ASP A 136 -13.84 23.11 4.81
CA ASP A 136 -15.09 23.87 4.68
C ASP A 136 -16.31 23.16 5.31
N GLY A 137 -16.10 21.98 5.92
CA GLY A 137 -17.12 21.15 6.53
C GLY A 137 -17.95 20.33 5.55
N SER A 138 -17.68 20.42 4.24
CA SER A 138 -18.33 19.61 3.23
C SER A 138 -18.01 18.13 3.43
N LYS A 139 -18.97 17.28 3.03
CA LYS A 139 -18.89 15.82 3.22
C LYS A 139 -19.08 15.12 1.89
N ASN A 140 -18.05 14.41 1.44
CA ASN A 140 -18.13 13.59 0.23
C ASN A 140 -17.98 12.10 0.55
N PRO A 141 -18.68 11.22 -0.18
CA PRO A 141 -18.41 9.79 -0.10
C PRO A 141 -16.98 9.52 -0.59
N GLY A 142 -16.26 8.68 0.15
CA GLY A 142 -14.92 8.22 -0.22
C GLY A 142 -14.76 6.75 0.08
N LYS A 143 -13.60 6.21 -0.27
CA LYS A 143 -13.23 4.82 0.04
C LYS A 143 -11.86 4.78 0.69
N GLN A 144 -11.67 3.81 1.57
CA GLN A 144 -10.41 3.54 2.23
C GLN A 144 -10.07 2.06 2.17
N PHE A 145 -8.79 1.74 2.07
CA PHE A 145 -8.30 0.41 2.38
C PHE A 145 -8.04 0.29 3.88
N LEU A 146 -8.46 -0.84 4.45
CA LEU A 146 -7.91 -1.32 5.70
C LEU A 146 -6.70 -2.19 5.37
N VAL A 147 -5.50 -1.70 5.71
CA VAL A 147 -4.26 -2.47 5.56
C VAL A 147 -3.95 -3.12 6.89
N LYS A 148 -3.58 -4.40 6.87
CA LYS A 148 -3.18 -5.12 8.08
C LYS A 148 -1.81 -5.75 7.86
N ILE A 149 -0.97 -5.63 8.88
CA ILE A 149 0.35 -6.24 8.96
C ILE A 149 0.30 -7.37 9.97
N LYS A 150 0.85 -8.52 9.60
CA LYS A 150 1.01 -9.69 10.47
C LYS A 150 2.50 -9.96 10.67
N ALA A 151 2.95 -10.00 11.91
CA ALA A 151 4.26 -10.56 12.26
C ALA A 151 4.12 -12.08 12.33
N VAL A 152 4.92 -12.80 11.54
CA VAL A 152 4.86 -14.26 11.39
C VAL A 152 6.21 -14.86 11.72
N GLN A 153 6.23 -15.82 12.62
CA GLN A 153 7.44 -16.55 13.00
C GLN A 153 7.08 -18.02 13.25
N GLY A 154 7.89 -18.95 12.72
CA GLY A 154 7.63 -20.39 12.85
C GLY A 154 6.25 -20.81 12.30
N GLY A 155 5.78 -20.15 11.24
CA GLY A 155 4.48 -20.41 10.62
C GLY A 155 3.26 -19.93 11.42
N LYS A 156 3.46 -19.14 12.49
CA LYS A 156 2.37 -18.59 13.31
C LYS A 156 2.36 -17.08 13.27
N VAL A 157 1.17 -16.49 13.21
CA VAL A 157 0.98 -15.06 13.45
C VAL A 157 1.17 -14.79 14.94
N ILE A 158 2.16 -13.98 15.29
CA ILE A 158 2.53 -13.66 16.69
C ILE A 158 2.12 -12.25 17.10
N ALA A 159 1.94 -11.33 16.16
CA ALA A 159 1.38 -10.01 16.40
C ALA A 159 0.73 -9.46 15.13
N THR A 160 -0.17 -8.47 15.30
CA THR A 160 -0.77 -7.75 14.18
C THR A 160 -0.85 -6.26 14.47
N ASN A 161 -0.89 -5.46 13.41
CA ASN A 161 -1.23 -4.05 13.45
C ASN A 161 -2.02 -3.69 12.19
N SER A 162 -2.71 -2.56 12.17
CA SER A 162 -3.49 -2.14 11.02
C SER A 162 -3.63 -0.63 10.97
N PHE A 163 -3.70 -0.09 9.77
CA PHE A 163 -3.96 1.32 9.51
C PHE A 163 -4.95 1.45 8.35
N ARG A 164 -5.48 2.66 8.18
CA ARG A 164 -6.35 3.00 7.06
C ARG A 164 -5.62 3.93 6.14
N MET A 165 -5.82 3.74 4.85
CA MET A 165 -5.33 4.67 3.83
C MET A 165 -6.44 4.96 2.83
N MET A 166 -6.34 6.10 2.17
CA MET A 166 -7.26 6.50 1.12
C MET A 166 -7.17 5.57 -0.08
N ASP A 167 -8.31 5.28 -0.71
CA ASP A 167 -8.40 4.53 -1.97
C ASP A 167 -8.19 5.47 -3.16
N ASP A 168 -7.05 6.18 -3.18
CA ASP A 168 -6.67 7.18 -4.21
C ASP A 168 -5.42 6.75 -4.99
N GLU A 169 -4.84 7.63 -5.80
CA GLU A 169 -3.69 7.29 -6.63
C GLU A 169 -2.44 6.93 -5.81
N ALA A 170 -2.33 7.46 -4.58
CA ALA A 170 -1.23 7.10 -3.68
C ALA A 170 -1.29 5.62 -3.27
N ALA A 171 -2.44 4.96 -3.38
CA ALA A 171 -2.59 3.54 -3.08
C ALA A 171 -2.13 2.59 -4.21
N ASN A 172 -1.54 3.09 -5.28
CA ASN A 172 -1.20 2.27 -6.46
C ASN A 172 0.05 1.42 -6.29
N PHE A 173 1.04 1.91 -5.54
CA PHE A 173 2.30 1.22 -5.32
C PHE A 173 2.57 1.07 -3.83
N ALA A 174 3.14 -0.06 -3.43
CA ALA A 174 3.53 -0.32 -2.05
C ALA A 174 4.99 -0.74 -2.02
N GLU A 175 5.83 0.00 -1.29
CA GLU A 175 7.26 -0.28 -1.16
C GLU A 175 7.62 -0.60 0.30
N PRO A 176 8.27 -1.75 0.56
CA PRO A 176 8.71 -2.10 1.89
C PRO A 176 10.14 -1.66 2.19
N LYS A 177 10.42 -1.33 3.45
CA LYS A 177 11.79 -1.16 3.97
C LYS A 177 11.89 -1.72 5.40
N VAL A 178 13.01 -2.37 5.72
CA VAL A 178 13.32 -2.83 7.08
C VAL A 178 14.64 -2.23 7.53
N MET A 179 14.61 -1.51 8.63
CA MET A 179 15.73 -0.77 9.23
C MET A 179 16.08 -1.36 10.61
N SER A 180 17.20 -0.92 11.21
CA SER A 180 17.47 -1.21 12.61
C SER A 180 16.47 -0.49 13.53
N GLY A 181 16.56 -0.69 14.85
CA GLY A 181 15.74 0.06 15.82
C GLY A 181 16.08 1.56 15.93
N LEU A 182 17.07 2.05 15.17
CA LEU A 182 17.49 3.45 15.08
C LEU A 182 17.69 4.15 16.46
N GLY A 183 18.09 3.39 17.48
CA GLY A 183 18.37 3.90 18.83
C GLY A 183 17.18 4.10 19.74
N LEU A 184 15.97 3.74 19.30
CA LEU A 184 14.81 3.69 20.18
C LEU A 184 14.97 2.53 21.17
N SER A 185 14.78 2.81 22.45
CA SER A 185 14.81 1.79 23.50
C SER A 185 13.77 0.71 23.25
N ASN A 186 14.14 -0.54 23.53
CA ASN A 186 13.30 -1.72 23.33
C ASN A 186 12.87 -2.02 21.88
N VAL A 187 13.43 -1.34 20.86
CA VAL A 187 13.12 -1.59 19.45
C VAL A 187 14.23 -2.40 18.80
N GLN A 188 13.88 -3.55 18.21
CA GLN A 188 14.82 -4.37 17.43
C GLN A 188 14.99 -3.82 16.00
N TYR A 189 13.86 -3.61 15.32
CA TYR A 189 13.80 -3.21 13.92
C TYR A 189 12.63 -2.26 13.72
N ILE A 190 12.77 -1.37 12.73
CA ILE A 190 11.68 -0.53 12.24
C ILE A 190 11.35 -0.98 10.84
N MET A 191 10.07 -1.19 10.58
CA MET A 191 9.54 -1.55 9.27
C MET A 191 8.77 -0.36 8.74
N VAL A 192 8.98 -0.05 7.46
CA VAL A 192 8.30 1.03 6.76
C VAL A 192 7.57 0.42 5.58
N LEU A 193 6.31 0.78 5.45
CA LEU A 193 5.52 0.49 4.27
C LEU A 193 5.10 1.84 3.67
N SER A 194 5.68 2.18 2.53
CA SER A 194 5.33 3.40 1.79
C SER A 194 4.33 3.11 0.70
N PHE A 195 3.43 4.06 0.48
CA PHE A 195 2.46 4.06 -0.60
C PHE A 195 2.56 5.34 -1.40
N GLY A 196 2.66 5.24 -2.73
CA GLY A 196 2.74 6.40 -3.61
C GLY A 196 2.15 6.12 -4.99
N GLY A 197 2.13 7.17 -5.81
CA GLY A 197 1.80 7.14 -7.23
C GLY A 197 3.00 7.55 -8.09
N GLU A 198 2.86 7.39 -9.41
CA GLU A 198 3.92 7.73 -10.39
C GLU A 198 3.79 9.16 -10.93
N ALA A 199 2.77 9.92 -10.52
CA ALA A 199 2.49 11.27 -11.00
C ALA A 199 2.94 12.36 -10.00
N CYS A 200 3.30 13.52 -10.55
CA CYS A 200 3.54 14.73 -9.76
C CYS A 200 2.28 15.13 -8.98
N GLY A 201 2.46 15.69 -7.79
CA GLY A 201 1.35 16.07 -6.92
C GLY A 201 0.68 14.91 -6.18
N ILE A 202 1.07 13.65 -6.41
CA ILE A 202 0.59 12.51 -5.64
C ILE A 202 1.47 12.29 -4.41
N PRO A 203 0.90 12.27 -3.20
CA PRO A 203 1.70 12.09 -2.00
C PRO A 203 2.25 10.67 -1.91
N THR A 204 3.47 10.54 -1.42
CA THR A 204 3.99 9.29 -0.88
C THR A 204 3.80 9.29 0.63
N ASN A 205 2.98 8.37 1.14
CA ASN A 205 2.70 8.19 2.56
C ASN A 205 3.59 7.08 3.13
N TYR A 206 4.19 7.30 4.30
CA TYR A 206 5.08 6.33 4.94
C TYR A 206 4.50 5.89 6.28
N HIS A 207 4.18 4.61 6.40
CA HIS A 207 3.68 4.00 7.63
C HIS A 207 4.80 3.24 8.33
N TYR A 208 5.11 3.63 9.56
CA TYR A 208 6.21 3.07 10.34
C TYR A 208 5.69 2.13 11.44
N PHE A 209 6.39 1.01 11.62
CA PHE A 209 6.09 0.03 12.66
C PHE A 209 7.37 -0.39 13.38
N ALA A 210 7.37 -0.39 14.70
CA ALA A 210 8.45 -0.92 15.52
C ALA A 210 8.15 -2.38 15.92
N TRP A 211 9.16 -3.23 15.76
CA TRP A 211 9.19 -4.56 16.35
C TRP A 211 9.98 -4.52 17.65
N LEU A 212 9.31 -4.81 18.78
CA LEU A 212 9.91 -4.69 20.10
C LEU A 212 10.65 -5.96 20.54
N ASN A 213 11.54 -5.88 21.53
CA ASN A 213 12.22 -7.08 22.07
C ASN A 213 11.25 -8.09 22.70
N ASP A 214 10.09 -7.62 23.15
CA ASP A 214 9.04 -8.44 23.78
C ASP A 214 8.04 -9.05 22.78
N GLY A 215 8.25 -8.86 21.47
CA GLY A 215 7.41 -9.44 20.42
C GLY A 215 6.15 -8.66 20.08
N ARG A 216 6.01 -7.41 20.56
CA ARG A 216 4.94 -6.52 20.13
C ARG A 216 5.26 -5.82 18.81
N LEU A 217 4.22 -5.60 18.00
CA LEU A 217 4.24 -4.81 16.77
C LEU A 217 3.44 -3.53 16.97
N VAL A 218 4.11 -2.39 16.99
CA VAL A 218 3.51 -1.10 17.35
C VAL A 218 3.71 -0.07 16.24
N ALA A 219 2.70 0.75 15.98
CA ALA A 219 2.80 1.83 15.01
C ALA A 219 3.65 2.97 15.58
N LEU A 220 4.45 3.59 14.73
CA LEU A 220 5.21 4.81 15.01
C LEU A 220 4.54 5.99 14.27
N PRO A 221 4.95 7.24 14.53
CA PRO A 221 4.48 8.39 13.74
C PRO A 221 4.67 8.15 12.24
N GLU A 222 3.69 8.61 11.48
CA GLU A 222 3.68 8.54 10.00
C GLU A 222 4.19 9.85 9.44
N ARG A 223 4.66 9.82 8.19
CA ARG A 223 5.05 11.02 7.45
C ARG A 223 4.63 10.94 5.99
N MET A 224 4.61 12.05 5.29
CA MET A 224 4.38 12.09 3.84
C MET A 224 5.36 12.99 3.10
N CYS A 225 5.50 12.81 1.79
CA CYS A 225 6.09 13.82 0.93
C CYS A 225 5.28 13.96 -0.35
N VAL A 226 5.23 15.17 -0.91
CA VAL A 226 4.55 15.46 -2.18
C VAL A 226 5.30 16.60 -2.86
N GLY A 227 5.39 16.54 -4.19
CA GLY A 227 6.00 17.62 -4.96
C GLY A 227 5.33 17.78 -6.30
N ASP A 228 5.26 19.03 -6.75
CA ASP A 228 4.92 19.43 -8.11
C ASP A 228 6.15 20.12 -8.73
N ALA A 229 6.66 19.52 -9.80
CA ALA A 229 7.96 19.88 -10.37
C ALA A 229 8.00 21.37 -10.77
N GLY A 230 8.86 22.13 -10.12
CA GLY A 230 9.07 23.55 -10.40
C GLY A 230 8.02 24.50 -9.80
N ALA A 231 7.10 24.01 -8.98
CA ALA A 231 6.07 24.84 -8.34
C ALA A 231 6.09 24.73 -6.81
N TYR A 232 6.10 23.50 -6.29
CA TYR A 232 5.95 23.25 -4.86
C TYR A 232 6.59 21.94 -4.44
N TYR A 233 7.15 21.89 -3.24
CA TYR A 233 7.62 20.67 -2.60
C TYR A 233 7.29 20.71 -1.12
N HIS A 234 6.81 19.58 -0.59
CA HIS A 234 6.60 19.35 0.83
C HIS A 234 7.23 18.01 1.18
N ASP A 235 8.24 18.06 2.04
CA ASP A 235 8.92 16.88 2.54
C ASP A 235 8.86 16.83 4.04
N GLU A 236 8.30 15.75 4.54
CA GLU A 236 8.40 15.40 5.92
C GLU A 236 9.50 14.36 6.11
N SER A 237 10.39 14.59 7.08
CA SER A 237 11.46 13.66 7.43
C SER A 237 11.51 13.42 8.94
N PHE A 238 12.10 12.30 9.34
CA PHE A 238 12.35 11.96 10.73
C PHE A 238 13.84 11.94 11.02
N ILE A 239 14.21 12.48 12.18
CA ILE A 239 15.51 12.27 12.81
C ILE A 239 15.31 11.35 14.01
N PHE A 240 15.90 10.17 13.94
CA PHE A 240 15.90 9.15 14.98
C PHE A 240 17.08 9.33 15.96
N PRO A 241 17.04 8.69 17.15
CA PRO A 241 18.06 8.87 18.18
C PRO A 241 19.53 8.64 17.76
N VAL A 242 19.80 7.69 16.87
CA VAL A 242 21.17 7.41 16.39
C VAL A 242 21.66 8.37 15.32
N GLU A 243 20.78 9.17 14.75
CA GLU A 243 21.09 10.04 13.62
C GLU A 243 21.65 11.39 14.11
N LYS A 244 22.33 12.12 13.21
CA LYS A 244 22.93 13.41 13.57
C LYS A 244 21.83 14.40 13.99
N GLY A 245 21.94 14.91 15.21
CA GLY A 245 20.93 15.80 15.80
C GLY A 245 19.77 15.06 16.49
N GLY A 246 19.83 13.73 16.54
CA GLY A 246 18.87 12.91 17.29
C GLY A 246 18.99 13.09 18.81
N GLU A 247 17.89 12.80 19.50
CA GLU A 247 17.79 12.82 20.95
C GLU A 247 17.38 11.43 21.47
N PRO A 248 17.88 10.98 22.63
CA PRO A 248 17.49 9.69 23.19
C PRO A 248 15.97 9.52 23.27
N ASP A 249 15.48 8.37 22.82
CA ASP A 249 14.05 8.00 22.84
C ASP A 249 13.13 9.10 22.28
N THR A 250 13.59 9.80 21.25
CA THR A 250 12.83 10.88 20.61
C THR A 250 12.90 10.74 19.10
N ILE A 251 11.74 10.79 18.44
CA ILE A 251 11.64 10.93 16.99
C ILE A 251 11.33 12.40 16.71
N ILE A 252 12.25 13.10 16.03
CA ILE A 252 12.07 14.51 15.66
C ILE A 252 11.49 14.57 14.26
N TRP A 253 10.41 15.31 14.08
CA TRP A 253 9.73 15.48 12.80
C TRP A 253 10.07 16.85 12.21
N HIS A 254 10.72 16.80 11.06
CA HIS A 254 11.11 17.96 10.27
C HIS A 254 10.19 18.06 9.06
N VAL A 255 9.80 19.29 8.75
CA VAL A 255 9.05 19.61 7.54
C VAL A 255 9.85 20.65 6.77
N GLU A 256 10.11 20.34 5.51
CA GLU A 256 10.71 21.24 4.54
C GLU A 256 9.66 21.55 3.48
N GLU A 257 9.39 22.84 3.28
CA GLU A 257 8.49 23.32 2.25
C GLU A 257 9.26 24.22 1.30
N GLU A 258 9.06 24.02 0.01
CA GLU A 258 9.64 24.84 -1.03
C GLU A 258 8.53 25.33 -1.96
N GLU A 259 8.50 26.64 -2.23
CA GLU A 259 7.51 27.26 -3.12
C GLU A 259 8.23 28.12 -4.17
N ALA A 260 7.75 28.07 -5.41
CA ALA A 260 8.21 28.99 -6.45
C ALA A 260 7.82 30.44 -6.09
N THR A 261 8.76 31.37 -6.23
CA THR A 261 8.49 32.81 -6.06
C THR A 261 8.14 33.47 -7.39
N ASP A 262 7.62 34.70 -7.34
CA ASP A 262 7.35 35.51 -8.54
C ASP A 262 8.61 36.01 -9.28
N LYS A 263 9.81 35.49 -8.94
CA LYS A 263 11.08 35.91 -9.51
C LYS A 263 11.73 34.76 -10.25
N ASP A 264 12.33 35.06 -11.39
CA ASP A 264 13.15 34.10 -12.13
C ASP A 264 14.64 34.36 -11.91
N ASP A 265 15.44 33.30 -12.00
CA ASP A 265 16.90 33.36 -12.03
C ASP A 265 17.41 33.86 -13.39
N LYS A 266 18.73 33.89 -13.57
CA LYS A 266 19.36 34.37 -14.80
C LYS A 266 19.11 33.47 -16.02
N ASP A 267 18.71 32.24 -15.77
CA ASP A 267 18.45 31.21 -16.78
C ASP A 267 16.95 31.05 -17.06
N GLY A 268 16.09 31.86 -16.39
CA GLY A 268 14.64 31.89 -16.57
C GLY A 268 13.89 30.84 -15.75
N ASN A 269 14.52 30.23 -14.73
CA ASN A 269 13.85 29.30 -13.84
C ASN A 269 13.27 30.04 -12.62
N PRO A 270 12.12 29.61 -12.07
CA PRO A 270 11.58 30.19 -10.85
C PRO A 270 12.59 30.09 -9.70
N VAL A 271 12.84 31.21 -9.03
CA VAL A 271 13.59 31.23 -7.78
C VAL A 271 12.71 30.59 -6.71
N MET A 272 13.22 29.53 -6.09
CA MET A 272 12.52 28.81 -5.06
C MET A 272 12.79 29.41 -3.67
N LYS A 273 11.78 29.39 -2.81
CA LYS A 273 11.89 29.80 -1.40
C LYS A 273 11.67 28.58 -0.52
N THR A 274 12.73 28.18 0.20
CA THR A 274 12.72 27.07 1.14
C THR A 274 12.41 27.56 2.56
N ASN A 275 11.45 26.92 3.22
CA ASN A 275 11.13 27.08 4.63
C ASN A 275 11.36 25.73 5.34
N ILE A 276 12.32 25.67 6.27
CA ILE A 276 12.59 24.47 7.06
C ILE A 276 12.08 24.70 8.48
N ASN A 277 11.17 23.84 8.93
CA ASN A 277 10.54 23.92 10.24
C ASN A 277 10.71 22.61 11.02
N VAL A 278 11.12 22.72 12.29
CA VAL A 278 10.96 21.61 13.23
C VAL A 278 9.50 21.60 13.67
N SER A 279 8.72 20.72 13.07
CA SER A 279 7.27 20.74 13.27
C SER A 279 6.88 20.15 14.60
N SER A 280 7.50 19.05 15.04
CA SER A 280 7.20 18.40 16.32
C SER A 280 8.30 17.43 16.79
N LYS A 281 8.22 17.02 18.06
CA LYS A 281 8.96 15.88 18.59
C LYS A 281 7.99 14.83 19.12
N TYR A 282 8.38 13.56 19.08
CA TYR A 282 7.63 12.46 19.68
C TYR A 282 8.53 11.75 20.68
N ALA A 283 8.21 11.84 21.98
CA ALA A 283 8.89 11.04 22.99
C ALA A 283 8.38 9.61 22.94
N TRP A 284 9.31 8.68 22.87
CA TRP A 284 9.09 7.25 22.85
C TRP A 284 9.13 6.66 24.26
N ASP A 285 8.16 5.80 24.56
CA ASP A 285 8.14 4.97 25.74
C ASP A 285 8.33 3.52 25.32
N GLY A 286 9.56 3.03 25.40
CA GLY A 286 9.92 1.66 25.04
C GLY A 286 9.31 0.59 25.93
N VAL A 287 8.87 0.94 27.14
CA VAL A 287 8.21 0.00 28.05
C VAL A 287 6.77 -0.22 27.59
N ASN A 288 6.04 0.87 27.34
CA ASN A 288 4.63 0.76 26.96
C ASN A 288 4.43 0.58 25.44
N GLY A 289 5.45 0.83 24.62
CA GLY A 289 5.36 0.72 23.17
C GLY A 289 4.51 1.85 22.57
N THR A 290 4.60 3.04 23.16
CA THR A 290 3.77 4.21 22.80
C THR A 290 4.63 5.44 22.59
N PHE A 291 4.12 6.42 21.86
CA PHE A 291 4.75 7.74 21.76
C PHE A 291 3.80 8.85 22.20
N LYS A 292 4.37 9.96 22.65
CA LYS A 292 3.65 11.19 22.96
C LYS A 292 4.26 12.34 22.19
N LYS A 293 3.42 13.10 21.47
CA LYS A 293 3.83 14.35 20.82
C LYS A 293 4.23 15.37 21.90
N ILE A 294 5.42 15.95 21.77
CA ILE A 294 6.01 16.97 22.65
C ILE A 294 6.29 18.24 21.83
N GLY A 295 5.92 19.39 22.39
CA GLY A 295 6.04 20.70 21.74
C GLY A 295 4.72 21.16 21.11
N LYS A 296 4.58 22.47 20.95
CA LYS A 296 3.44 23.07 20.24
C LYS A 296 3.83 23.32 18.78
N TRP A 297 2.91 23.03 17.87
CA TRP A 297 2.84 23.66 16.56
C TRP A 297 2.83 25.18 16.78
N ARG A 298 3.86 25.88 16.29
CA ARG A 298 3.77 27.32 16.12
C ARG A 298 3.20 27.52 14.72
N SER A 299 1.89 27.77 14.66
CA SER A 299 1.23 28.42 13.52
C SER A 299 1.79 29.82 13.33
#